data_AF-A0A7C2LBK7-F1
#
_entry.id   AF-A0A7C2LBK7-F1
#
_cell.length_a   1.000
_cell.length_b   1.000
_cell.length_c   1.000
_cell.angle_alpha   90.00
_cell.angle_beta   90.00
_cell.angle_gamma   90.00
#
_symmetry.space_group_name_H-M   'P 1'
#
loop_
_entity.id
_entity.type
_entity.pdbx_description
1 polymer ?
#
loop_
_entity_poly.entity_id
_entity_poly.type
_entity_poly.pdbx_seq_one_letter_code
_entity_poly.pdbx_strand_id
1 'polypeptide(L)'
;GESLVVRGRDGGFDERGARLYIRRSKSEERVVRVVQYAGLLAAWIQARRPNPDERVFPFDYNTYRRRLREALRLAGLPHVRRPFHILRHTRATELLKGRVFTEKEMMLWFGWRTRSMIDVYAKVTMQDVEEAYLAALKGAEPRREEPPRPRSCPRCGALNPPEANFCYRCAAPLTPEAQRQALAREAEIAELKAAVAQLQELVQRLLGQKKA
;
A
#
# COMPACT_ATOMS: atom_id res chain seq x y z
N GLY A 1 -2.37 15.53 -2.26
CA GLY A 1 -3.49 15.95 -1.39
C GLY A 1 -4.85 15.63 -1.99
N GLU A 2 -4.97 15.56 -3.31
CA GLU A 2 -6.24 15.29 -4.02
C GLU A 2 -6.90 13.97 -3.62
N SER A 3 -6.11 12.95 -3.29
CA SER A 3 -6.62 11.68 -2.76
C SER A 3 -7.33 11.80 -1.40
N LEU A 4 -7.01 12.81 -0.59
CA LEU A 4 -7.57 12.99 0.75
C LEU A 4 -8.95 13.66 0.74
N VAL A 5 -9.39 14.20 -0.41
CA VAL A 5 -10.71 14.84 -0.54
C VAL A 5 -11.74 13.95 -1.23
N VAL A 6 -11.36 12.72 -1.58
CA VAL A 6 -12.24 11.70 -2.15
C VAL A 6 -13.35 11.37 -1.16
N ARG A 7 -14.61 11.36 -1.63
CA ARG A 7 -15.80 11.06 -0.82
C ARG A 7 -16.28 9.63 -1.03
N GLY A 8 -17.21 9.17 -0.18
CA GLY A 8 -17.79 7.83 -0.28
C GLY A 8 -18.33 7.51 -1.68
N ARG A 9 -18.99 8.47 -2.34
CA ARG A 9 -19.50 8.33 -3.72
C ARG A 9 -18.44 8.25 -4.81
N ASP A 10 -17.20 8.64 -4.51
CA ASP A 10 -16.13 8.75 -5.48
C ASP A 10 -15.31 7.45 -5.59
N GLY A 11 -15.71 6.38 -4.89
CA GLY A 11 -15.08 5.07 -4.92
C GLY A 11 -15.99 3.99 -5.48
N GLY A 12 -15.44 3.11 -6.30
CA GLY A 12 -16.11 1.89 -6.76
C GLY A 12 -15.13 0.72 -6.85
N PHE A 13 -15.57 -0.50 -6.54
CA PHE A 13 -14.75 -1.71 -6.59
C PHE A 13 -15.25 -2.64 -7.70
N ASP A 14 -14.33 -3.26 -8.41
CA ASP A 14 -14.60 -4.32 -9.38
C ASP A 14 -13.48 -5.38 -9.30
N GLU A 15 -13.54 -6.40 -10.16
CA GLU A 15 -12.57 -7.51 -10.22
C GLU A 15 -11.12 -7.06 -10.42
N ARG A 16 -10.90 -5.84 -10.94
CA ARG A 16 -9.58 -5.25 -11.23
C ARG A 16 -9.12 -4.29 -10.12
N GLY A 17 -9.82 -4.23 -8.99
CA GLY A 17 -9.49 -3.37 -7.85
C GLY A 17 -10.42 -2.16 -7.70
N ALA A 18 -9.91 -1.05 -7.17
CA ALA A 18 -10.72 0.13 -6.88
C ALA A 18 -10.56 1.23 -7.94
N ARG A 19 -11.67 1.78 -8.41
CA ARG A 19 -11.73 3.04 -9.17
C ARG A 19 -11.97 4.20 -8.22
N LEU A 20 -11.11 5.20 -8.28
CA LEU A 20 -11.24 6.44 -7.53
C LEU A 20 -11.44 7.61 -8.48
N TYR A 21 -12.57 8.29 -8.34
CA TYR A 21 -12.92 9.49 -9.11
C TYR A 21 -12.35 10.73 -8.43
N ILE A 22 -11.31 11.32 -9.02
CA ILE A 22 -10.71 12.57 -8.55
C ILE A 22 -11.45 13.73 -9.19
N ARG A 23 -12.58 14.13 -8.61
CA ARG A 23 -13.41 15.24 -9.10
C ARG A 23 -12.88 16.62 -8.71
N ARG A 24 -12.19 16.72 -7.58
CA ARG A 24 -11.54 17.97 -7.15
C ARG A 24 -10.05 17.89 -7.36
N SER A 25 -9.58 18.44 -8.48
CA SER A 25 -8.16 18.53 -8.83
C SER A 25 -7.76 19.98 -9.11
N LYS A 26 -6.48 20.30 -8.88
CA LYS A 26 -5.90 21.58 -9.33
C LYS A 26 -5.58 21.59 -10.83
N SER A 27 -5.60 20.43 -11.47
CA SER A 27 -5.34 20.27 -12.89
C SER A 27 -6.59 19.75 -13.60
N GLU A 28 -6.74 18.44 -13.72
CA GLU A 28 -7.81 17.80 -14.49
C GLU A 28 -8.52 16.74 -13.66
N GLU A 29 -9.85 16.66 -13.83
CA GLU A 29 -10.64 15.55 -13.32
C GLU A 29 -10.23 14.25 -14.00
N ARG A 30 -10.14 13.17 -13.21
CA ARG A 30 -9.72 11.87 -13.74
C ARG A 30 -10.15 10.73 -12.85
N VAL A 31 -10.13 9.52 -13.42
CA VAL A 31 -10.32 8.27 -12.69
C VAL A 31 -8.98 7.59 -12.56
N VAL A 32 -8.60 7.23 -11.33
CA VAL A 32 -7.38 6.48 -11.04
C VAL A 32 -7.74 5.09 -10.56
N ARG A 33 -7.01 4.09 -11.07
CA ARG A 33 -7.16 2.70 -10.65
C ARG A 33 -6.16 2.36 -9.54
N VAL A 34 -6.66 1.85 -8.42
CA VAL A 34 -5.86 1.29 -7.32
C VAL A 34 -5.96 -0.23 -7.38
N VAL A 35 -4.83 -0.90 -7.61
CA VAL A 35 -4.75 -2.37 -7.72
C VAL A 35 -4.04 -2.97 -6.51
N GLN A 36 -2.76 -2.61 -6.30
CA GLN A 36 -1.91 -3.20 -5.26
C GLN A 36 -2.50 -3.11 -3.84
N TYR A 37 -3.16 -1.99 -3.54
CA TYR A 37 -3.71 -1.69 -2.21
C TYR A 37 -5.25 -1.73 -2.18
N ALA A 38 -5.90 -2.30 -3.21
CA ALA A 38 -7.36 -2.28 -3.33
C ALA A 38 -8.04 -2.97 -2.13
N GLY A 39 -7.50 -4.11 -1.68
CA GLY A 39 -8.03 -4.84 -0.53
C GLY A 39 -7.97 -4.06 0.79
N LEU A 40 -6.86 -3.36 1.03
CA LEU A 40 -6.72 -2.50 2.21
C LEU A 40 -7.68 -1.30 2.16
N LEU A 41 -7.86 -0.71 0.98
CA LEU A 41 -8.82 0.37 0.81
C LEU A 41 -10.26 -0.11 1.02
N ALA A 42 -10.61 -1.31 0.52
CA ALA A 42 -11.91 -1.92 0.75
C ALA A 42 -12.15 -2.16 2.24
N ALA A 43 -11.19 -2.76 2.95
CA ALA A 43 -11.27 -3.00 4.38
C ALA A 43 -11.42 -1.68 5.17
N TRP A 44 -10.69 -0.63 4.79
CA TRP A 44 -10.82 0.69 5.39
C TRP A 44 -12.22 1.28 5.20
N ILE A 45 -12.75 1.26 3.97
CA ILE A 45 -14.09 1.79 3.67
C ILE A 45 -15.17 0.97 4.39
N GLN A 46 -15.04 -0.35 4.44
CA GLN A 46 -15.98 -1.24 5.13
C GLN A 46 -16.01 -0.98 6.63
N ALA A 47 -14.85 -0.74 7.25
CA ALA A 47 -14.76 -0.40 8.67
C ALA A 47 -15.30 1.01 8.95
N ARG A 48 -15.02 1.97 8.06
CA ARG A 48 -15.40 3.37 8.26
C ARG A 48 -16.86 3.67 7.94
N ARG A 49 -17.44 3.00 6.92
CA ARG A 49 -18.79 3.23 6.40
C ARG A 49 -19.12 4.71 6.15
N PRO A 50 -18.31 5.46 5.38
CA PRO A 50 -18.57 6.87 5.12
C PRO A 50 -19.86 7.05 4.31
N ASN A 51 -20.66 8.05 4.65
CA ASN A 51 -21.80 8.45 3.82
C ASN A 51 -21.32 8.97 2.44
N PRO A 52 -22.17 9.01 1.40
CA PRO A 52 -21.76 9.40 0.05
C PRO A 52 -21.03 10.74 -0.05
N ASP A 53 -21.41 11.70 0.80
CA ASP A 53 -20.82 13.03 0.88
C ASP A 53 -19.65 13.16 1.86
N GLU A 54 -19.40 12.18 2.71
CA GLU A 54 -18.31 12.21 3.67
C GLU A 54 -16.98 11.85 2.99
N ARG A 55 -15.87 12.43 3.46
CA ARG A 55 -14.54 12.02 2.99
C ARG A 55 -14.23 10.60 3.44
N VAL A 56 -13.69 9.79 2.53
CA VAL A 56 -13.13 8.47 2.83
C VAL A 56 -11.99 8.58 3.84
N PHE A 57 -11.22 9.66 3.74
CA PHE A 57 -10.11 9.99 4.63
C PHE A 57 -10.51 11.21 5.48
N PRO A 58 -10.89 11.02 6.76
CA PRO A 58 -11.54 12.08 7.54
C PRO A 58 -10.62 13.18 8.02
N PHE A 59 -9.34 12.86 8.21
CA PHE A 59 -8.41 13.80 8.80
C PHE A 59 -7.96 14.83 7.77
N ASP A 60 -7.57 15.99 8.26
CA ASP A 60 -7.02 17.04 7.42
C ASP A 60 -5.64 16.66 6.85
N TYR A 61 -5.19 17.46 5.88
CA TYR A 61 -3.91 17.26 5.20
C TYR A 61 -2.71 17.24 6.16
N ASN A 62 -2.69 18.09 7.18
CA ASN A 62 -1.56 18.18 8.13
C ASN A 62 -1.52 16.98 9.07
N THR A 63 -2.67 16.47 9.50
CA THR A 63 -2.75 15.23 10.28
C THR A 63 -2.19 14.06 9.48
N TYR A 64 -2.60 13.87 8.23
CA TYR A 64 -2.01 12.80 7.41
C TYR A 64 -0.54 13.06 7.07
N ARG A 65 -0.13 14.31 6.88
CA ARG A 65 1.28 14.66 6.67
C ARG A 65 2.14 14.29 7.89
N ARG A 66 1.65 14.50 9.10
CA ARG A 66 2.31 14.07 10.34
C ARG A 66 2.44 12.56 10.41
N ARG A 67 1.34 11.83 10.16
CA ARG A 67 1.35 10.36 10.11
C ARG A 67 2.31 9.81 9.07
N LEU A 68 2.35 10.42 7.88
CA LEU A 68 3.25 9.99 6.82
C LEU A 68 4.73 10.24 7.17
N ARG A 69 5.05 11.35 7.84
CA ARG A 69 6.42 11.58 8.34
C ARG A 69 6.82 10.57 9.39
N GLU A 70 5.90 10.21 10.27
CA GLU A 70 6.15 9.18 11.26
C GLU A 70 6.39 7.82 10.60
N ALA A 71 5.59 7.47 9.59
CA ALA A 71 5.83 6.27 8.80
C ALA A 71 7.22 6.28 8.11
N LEU A 72 7.65 7.42 7.55
CA LEU A 72 8.99 7.56 6.99
C LEU A 72 10.09 7.36 8.05
N ARG A 73 9.90 7.93 9.25
CA ARG A 73 10.83 7.77 10.38
C ARG A 73 10.94 6.32 10.81
N LEU A 74 9.80 5.64 10.98
CA LEU A 74 9.75 4.22 11.36
C LEU A 74 10.38 3.31 10.30
N ALA A 75 10.30 3.71 9.02
CA ALA A 75 10.96 3.01 7.92
C ALA A 75 12.47 3.33 7.81
N GLY A 76 13.05 4.14 8.70
CA GLY A 76 14.45 4.55 8.64
C GLY A 76 14.79 5.46 7.45
N LEU A 77 13.78 6.11 6.85
CA LEU A 77 13.96 6.98 5.68
C LEU A 77 14.29 8.43 6.11
N PRO A 78 15.04 9.17 5.29
CA PRO A 78 15.42 10.54 5.60
C PRO A 78 14.21 11.47 5.73
N HIS A 79 14.39 12.58 6.45
CA HIS A 79 13.34 13.58 6.58
C HIS A 79 12.98 14.20 5.22
N VAL A 80 11.68 14.28 4.96
CA VAL A 80 11.14 14.88 3.73
C VAL A 80 10.21 16.04 4.03
N ARG A 81 10.47 17.20 3.39
CA ARG A 81 9.67 18.42 3.54
C ARG A 81 8.22 18.26 3.04
N ARG A 82 8.05 17.59 1.88
CA ARG A 82 6.76 17.41 1.16
C ARG A 82 6.49 15.93 0.86
N PRO A 83 6.13 15.11 1.86
CA PRO A 83 6.13 13.65 1.71
C PRO A 83 5.08 13.15 0.69
N PHE A 84 3.89 13.75 0.62
CA PHE A 84 2.91 13.42 -0.43
C PHE A 84 3.39 13.71 -1.85
N HIS A 85 4.19 14.75 -2.05
CA HIS A 85 4.71 15.06 -3.37
C HIS A 85 5.77 14.04 -3.73
N ILE A 86 6.66 13.68 -2.80
CA ILE A 86 7.66 12.64 -3.04
C ILE A 86 7.00 11.32 -3.43
N LEU A 87 5.98 10.84 -2.72
CA LEU A 87 5.27 9.62 -3.11
C LEU A 87 4.73 9.69 -4.55
N ARG A 88 4.16 10.83 -4.94
CA ARG A 88 3.70 11.05 -6.31
C ARG A 88 4.86 11.03 -7.30
N HIS A 89 5.99 11.66 -6.98
CA HIS A 89 7.18 11.67 -7.82
C HIS A 89 7.76 10.26 -7.98
N THR A 90 7.92 9.52 -6.89
CA THR A 90 8.37 8.13 -6.90
C THR A 90 7.49 7.28 -7.81
N ARG A 91 6.15 7.38 -7.67
CA ARG A 91 5.25 6.61 -8.52
C ARG A 91 5.32 7.00 -10.00
N ALA A 92 5.52 8.27 -10.32
CA ALA A 92 5.71 8.71 -11.70
C ALA A 92 7.01 8.16 -12.30
N THR A 93 8.11 8.20 -11.54
CA THR A 93 9.39 7.62 -11.94
C THR A 93 9.27 6.11 -12.18
N GLU A 94 8.63 5.37 -11.27
CA GLU A 94 8.39 3.92 -11.41
C GLU A 94 7.66 3.58 -12.71
N LEU A 95 6.56 4.28 -13.00
CA LEU A 95 5.74 4.01 -14.19
C LEU A 95 6.47 4.33 -15.49
N LEU A 96 7.30 5.39 -15.48
CA LEU A 96 8.08 5.79 -16.65
C LEU A 96 9.26 4.82 -16.89
N LYS A 97 10.02 4.48 -15.84
CA LYS A 97 11.14 3.52 -15.93
C LYS A 97 10.68 2.12 -16.32
N GLY A 98 9.56 1.67 -15.76
CA GLY A 98 8.93 0.40 -16.13
C GLY A 98 8.31 0.39 -17.53
N ARG A 99 8.34 1.54 -18.25
CA ARG A 99 7.68 1.73 -19.55
C ARG A 99 6.23 1.23 -19.53
N VAL A 100 5.55 1.47 -18.41
CA VAL A 100 4.15 1.07 -18.18
C VAL A 100 3.21 1.98 -18.99
N PHE A 101 3.57 3.25 -19.08
CA PHE A 101 2.82 4.27 -19.81
C PHE A 101 3.73 5.02 -20.78
N THR A 102 3.17 5.36 -21.93
CA THR A 102 3.68 6.40 -22.82
C THR A 102 3.56 7.77 -22.16
N GLU A 103 4.24 8.78 -22.71
CA GLU A 103 4.16 10.17 -22.24
C GLU A 103 2.73 10.72 -22.14
N LYS A 104 1.90 10.45 -23.16
CA LYS A 104 0.51 10.93 -23.19
C LYS A 104 -0.34 10.24 -22.12
N GLU A 105 -0.13 8.94 -21.91
CA GLU A 105 -0.79 8.19 -20.85
C GLU A 105 -0.34 8.66 -19.46
N MET A 106 0.94 9.01 -19.29
CA MET A 106 1.44 9.66 -18.07
C MET A 106 0.71 10.98 -17.80
N MET A 107 0.55 11.82 -18.83
CA MET A 107 -0.20 13.08 -18.68
C MET A 107 -1.65 12.84 -18.26
N LEU A 108 -2.35 11.88 -18.88
CA LEU A 108 -3.72 11.54 -18.51
C LEU A 108 -3.81 10.98 -17.08
N TRP A 109 -2.93 10.04 -16.74
CA TRP A 109 -2.93 9.34 -15.45
C TRP A 109 -2.66 10.29 -14.28
N PHE A 110 -1.68 11.18 -14.45
CA PHE A 110 -1.30 12.14 -13.42
C PHE A 110 -2.12 13.44 -13.51
N GLY A 111 -2.86 13.68 -14.59
CA GLY A 111 -3.55 14.95 -14.85
C GLY A 111 -2.57 16.09 -15.08
N TRP A 112 -1.52 15.87 -15.87
CA TRP A 112 -0.59 16.94 -16.26
C TRP A 112 -1.08 17.64 -17.52
N ARG A 113 -1.06 18.98 -17.51
CA ARG A 113 -1.46 19.80 -18.66
C ARG A 113 -0.32 20.00 -19.67
N THR A 114 0.93 19.97 -19.20
CA THR A 114 2.11 20.26 -20.02
C THR A 114 3.07 19.06 -20.01
N ARG A 115 3.80 18.89 -21.11
CA ARG A 115 4.86 17.87 -21.22
C ARG A 115 6.07 18.17 -20.34
N SER A 116 6.29 19.43 -19.96
CA SER A 116 7.40 19.81 -19.07
C SER A 116 7.40 19.07 -17.72
N MET A 117 6.26 18.52 -17.29
CA MET A 117 6.19 17.67 -16.11
C MET A 117 6.85 16.30 -16.33
N ILE A 118 6.87 15.79 -17.55
CA ILE A 118 7.51 14.52 -17.92
C ILE A 118 9.03 14.65 -17.80
N ASP A 119 9.60 15.78 -18.23
CA ASP A 119 11.04 16.05 -18.22
C ASP A 119 11.66 15.94 -16.82
N VAL A 120 10.87 16.19 -15.76
CA VAL A 120 11.29 16.00 -14.36
C VAL A 120 11.65 14.54 -14.06
N TYR A 121 11.06 13.60 -14.79
CA TYR A 121 11.18 12.14 -14.58
C TYR A 121 11.94 11.43 -15.70
N ALA A 122 11.89 11.95 -16.93
CA ALA A 122 12.45 11.35 -18.13
C ALA A 122 13.98 11.49 -18.22
N LYS A 123 14.70 10.96 -17.23
CA LYS A 123 16.16 10.84 -17.27
C LYS A 123 16.56 9.60 -18.06
N VAL A 124 16.38 9.67 -19.37
CA VAL A 124 16.80 8.62 -20.31
C VAL A 124 18.26 8.86 -20.70
N THR A 125 19.07 7.81 -20.67
CA THR A 125 20.47 7.85 -21.13
C THR A 125 20.60 7.35 -22.56
N MET A 126 21.68 7.68 -23.26
CA MET A 126 21.93 7.14 -24.60
C MET A 126 22.01 5.61 -24.63
N GLN A 127 22.51 5.01 -23.54
CA GLN A 127 22.52 3.56 -23.37
C GLN A 127 21.10 2.99 -23.36
N ASP A 128 20.16 3.61 -22.62
CA ASP A 128 18.76 3.16 -22.58
C ASP A 128 18.08 3.22 -23.96
N VAL A 129 18.48 4.20 -24.79
CA VAL A 129 18.00 4.39 -26.17
C VAL A 129 18.56 3.28 -27.08
N GLU A 130 19.86 3.02 -27.01
CA GLU A 130 20.50 1.97 -27.79
C GLU A 130 19.96 0.58 -27.42
N GLU A 131 19.82 0.28 -26.13
CA GLU A 131 19.22 -0.97 -25.66
C GLU A 131 17.79 -1.14 -26.18
N ALA A 132 16.98 -0.08 -26.17
CA ALA A 132 15.62 -0.11 -26.71
C ALA A 132 15.60 -0.36 -28.23
N TYR A 133 16.49 0.30 -28.97
CA TYR A 133 16.61 0.15 -30.43
C TYR A 133 17.04 -1.27 -30.81
N LEU A 134 18.09 -1.79 -30.17
CA LEU A 134 18.57 -3.16 -30.41
C LEU A 134 17.54 -4.21 -30.03
N ALA A 135 16.81 -4.02 -28.94
CA ALA A 135 15.73 -4.92 -28.54
C ALA A 135 14.63 -4.97 -29.62
N ALA A 136 14.18 -3.80 -30.09
CA ALA A 136 13.16 -3.70 -31.13
C ALA A 136 13.55 -4.42 -32.43
N LEU A 137 14.80 -4.24 -32.90
CA LEU A 137 15.28 -4.89 -34.12
C LEU A 137 15.50 -6.40 -33.98
N LYS A 138 15.87 -6.87 -32.78
CA LYS A 138 16.08 -8.29 -32.50
C LYS A 138 14.80 -9.03 -32.13
N GLY A 139 13.64 -8.36 -32.15
CA GLY A 139 12.38 -8.93 -31.68
C GLY A 139 12.39 -9.26 -30.18
N ALA A 140 13.30 -8.66 -29.41
CA ALA A 140 13.38 -8.82 -27.97
C ALA A 140 12.57 -7.71 -27.27
N GLU A 141 11.91 -8.05 -26.18
CA GLU A 141 11.35 -7.06 -25.28
C GLU A 141 12.50 -6.30 -24.61
N PRO A 142 12.52 -4.95 -24.62
CA PRO A 142 13.53 -4.21 -23.88
C PRO A 142 13.41 -4.52 -22.39
N ARG A 143 14.53 -4.52 -21.67
CA ARG A 143 14.52 -4.77 -20.23
C ARG A 143 13.64 -3.73 -19.53
N ARG A 144 12.55 -4.17 -18.91
CA ARG A 144 11.65 -3.33 -18.13
C ARG A 144 11.76 -3.69 -16.66
N GLU A 145 11.83 -2.68 -15.80
CA GLU A 145 11.59 -2.87 -14.38
C GLU A 145 10.09 -3.15 -14.19
N GLU A 146 9.74 -4.40 -13.91
CA GLU A 146 8.35 -4.74 -13.65
C GLU A 146 7.88 -4.12 -12.33
N PRO A 147 6.73 -3.43 -12.32
CA PRO A 147 6.18 -2.93 -11.08
C PRO A 147 5.79 -4.09 -10.16
N PRO A 148 5.98 -3.95 -8.84
CA PRO A 148 5.68 -5.02 -7.90
C PRO A 148 4.20 -5.39 -7.97
N ARG A 149 3.91 -6.69 -8.06
CA ARG A 149 2.56 -7.22 -8.22
C ARG A 149 1.96 -7.61 -6.86
N PRO A 150 0.67 -7.35 -6.62
CA PRO A 150 0.03 -7.82 -5.40
C PRO A 150 0.07 -9.35 -5.33
N ARG A 151 0.16 -9.87 -4.10
CA ARG A 151 0.26 -11.30 -3.80
C ARG A 151 -1.07 -11.87 -3.33
N SER A 152 -1.44 -13.03 -3.85
CA SER A 152 -2.61 -13.75 -3.35
C SER A 152 -2.28 -14.46 -2.03
N CYS A 153 -3.16 -14.34 -1.04
CA CYS A 153 -3.05 -15.08 0.20
C CYS A 153 -3.34 -16.56 -0.05
N PRO A 154 -2.44 -17.49 0.32
CA PRO A 154 -2.66 -18.93 0.09
C PRO A 154 -3.79 -19.50 0.96
N ARG A 155 -4.16 -18.83 2.06
CA ARG A 155 -5.23 -19.26 2.96
C ARG A 155 -6.62 -18.81 2.54
N CYS A 156 -6.77 -17.54 2.12
CA CYS A 156 -8.10 -16.94 1.89
C CYS A 156 -8.27 -16.28 0.51
N GLY A 157 -7.25 -16.33 -0.36
CA GLY A 157 -7.29 -15.78 -1.72
C GLY A 157 -7.26 -14.25 -1.81
N ALA A 158 -7.21 -13.52 -0.69
CA ALA A 158 -7.18 -12.06 -0.71
C ALA A 158 -5.90 -11.54 -1.41
N LEU A 159 -6.04 -10.51 -2.26
CA LEU A 159 -4.90 -9.80 -2.87
C LEU A 159 -4.32 -8.80 -1.88
N ASN A 160 -3.08 -9.05 -1.44
CA ASN A 160 -2.35 -8.22 -0.50
C ASN A 160 -1.26 -7.41 -1.21
N PRO A 161 -0.83 -6.27 -0.65
CA PRO A 161 0.30 -5.53 -1.16
C PRO A 161 1.55 -6.41 -1.32
N PRO A 162 2.42 -6.14 -2.31
CA PRO A 162 3.64 -6.90 -2.57
C PRO A 162 4.53 -7.09 -1.33
N GLU A 163 4.64 -6.06 -0.51
CA GLU A 163 5.46 -5.96 0.70
C GLU A 163 4.74 -6.44 1.98
N ALA A 164 3.51 -6.95 1.87
CA ALA A 164 2.76 -7.40 3.04
C ALA A 164 3.38 -8.66 3.65
N ASN A 165 3.72 -8.56 4.95
CA ASN A 165 4.18 -9.69 5.77
C ASN A 165 3.02 -10.59 6.25
N PHE A 166 1.85 -10.01 6.47
CA PHE A 166 0.65 -10.71 6.92
C PHE A 166 -0.55 -10.34 6.05
N CYS A 167 -1.50 -11.26 5.93
CA CYS A 167 -2.72 -11.02 5.17
C CYS A 167 -3.62 -10.02 5.90
N TYR A 168 -4.05 -8.96 5.22
CA TYR A 168 -4.92 -7.95 5.82
C TYR A 168 -6.31 -8.50 6.21
N ARG A 169 -6.74 -9.60 5.58
CA ARG A 169 -8.07 -10.19 5.78
C ARG A 169 -8.08 -11.28 6.84
N CYS A 170 -7.14 -12.22 6.78
CA CYS A 170 -7.15 -13.42 7.63
C CYS A 170 -5.91 -13.54 8.55
N ALA A 171 -5.04 -12.53 8.56
CA ALA A 171 -3.79 -12.49 9.33
C ALA A 171 -2.78 -13.63 9.03
N ALA A 172 -3.01 -14.45 8.01
CA ALA A 172 -2.06 -15.48 7.62
C ALA A 172 -0.70 -14.85 7.23
N PRO A 173 0.43 -15.41 7.70
CA PRO A 173 1.75 -14.97 7.28
C PRO A 173 1.94 -15.19 5.77
N LEU A 174 2.61 -14.23 5.13
CA LEU A 174 2.84 -14.22 3.68
C LEU A 174 4.33 -14.27 3.32
N THR A 175 5.22 -14.13 4.31
CA THR A 175 6.67 -14.22 4.13
C THR A 175 7.26 -15.28 5.06
N PRO A 176 8.42 -15.88 4.71
CA PRO A 176 9.10 -16.82 5.59
C PRO A 176 9.40 -16.24 6.98
N GLU A 177 9.75 -14.96 7.04
CA GLU A 177 9.98 -14.26 8.30
C GLU A 177 8.70 -14.12 9.13
N ALA A 178 7.59 -13.69 8.50
CA ALA A 178 6.28 -13.63 9.17
C ALA A 178 5.82 -15.00 9.66
N GLN A 179 6.11 -16.07 8.91
CA GLN A 179 5.82 -17.44 9.30
C GLN A 179 6.61 -17.82 10.56
N ARG A 180 7.92 -17.56 10.60
CA ARG A 180 8.75 -17.80 11.79
C ARG A 180 8.25 -17.00 12.98
N GLN A 181 7.90 -15.73 12.78
CA GLN A 181 7.35 -14.89 13.84
C GLN A 181 6.00 -15.41 14.37
N ALA A 182 5.12 -15.87 13.49
CA ALA A 182 3.84 -16.45 13.88
C ALA A 182 4.04 -17.71 14.73
N LEU A 183 4.91 -18.63 14.30
CA LEU A 183 5.23 -19.84 15.05
C LEU A 183 5.86 -19.54 16.42
N ALA A 184 6.79 -18.58 16.49
CA ALA A 184 7.40 -18.16 17.75
C ALA A 184 6.36 -17.59 18.73
N ARG A 185 5.44 -16.75 18.23
CA ARG A 185 4.33 -16.21 19.05
C ARG A 185 3.37 -17.30 19.50
N GLU A 186 3.08 -18.29 18.66
CA GLU A 186 2.22 -19.41 19.05
C GLU A 186 2.86 -20.24 20.18
N ALA A 187 4.17 -20.47 20.13
CA ALA A 187 4.92 -21.12 21.21
C ALA A 187 4.90 -20.29 22.50
N GLU A 188 5.19 -19.00 22.43
CA GLU A 188 5.15 -18.09 23.58
C GLU A 188 3.75 -18.04 24.22
N ILE A 189 2.69 -17.99 23.41
CA ILE A 189 1.30 -18.02 23.89
C ILE A 189 1.01 -19.35 24.60
N ALA A 190 1.52 -20.48 24.10
CA ALA A 190 1.34 -21.78 24.74
C ALA A 190 2.02 -21.84 26.12
N GLU A 191 3.25 -21.33 26.22
CA GLU A 191 3.97 -21.22 27.49
C GLU A 191 3.26 -20.31 28.49
N LEU A 192 2.81 -19.13 28.05
CA LEU A 192 2.05 -18.20 28.90
C LEU A 192 0.74 -18.83 29.39
N LYS A 193 0.02 -19.55 28.53
CA LYS A 193 -1.20 -20.28 28.93
C LYS A 193 -0.91 -21.33 30.00
N ALA A 194 0.19 -22.07 29.87
CA ALA A 194 0.59 -23.06 30.87
C ALA A 194 0.94 -22.40 32.21
N ALA A 195 1.70 -21.29 32.18
CA ALA A 195 2.04 -20.52 33.38
C ALA A 195 0.80 -19.94 34.07
N VAL A 196 -0.16 -19.40 33.30
CA VAL A 196 -1.44 -18.92 33.85
C VAL A 196 -2.22 -20.04 34.52
N ALA A 197 -2.27 -21.23 33.92
CA ALA A 197 -2.95 -22.39 34.52
C ALA A 197 -2.32 -22.81 35.85
N GLN A 198 -0.98 -22.84 35.94
CA GLN A 198 -0.27 -23.16 37.19
C GLN A 198 -0.53 -22.10 38.28
N LEU A 199 -0.54 -20.81 37.93
CA LEU A 199 -0.86 -19.75 38.86
C LEU A 199 -2.31 -19.84 39.37
N GLN A 200 -3.25 -20.17 38.49
CA GLN A 200 -4.65 -20.39 38.87
C GLN A 200 -4.77 -21.52 39.91
N GLU A 201 -4.06 -22.63 39.71
CA GLU A 201 -4.05 -23.75 40.66
C GLU A 201 -3.46 -23.35 42.02
N LEU A 202 -2.33 -22.62 42.02
CA LEU A 202 -1.71 -22.15 43.25
C LEU A 202 -2.64 -21.21 44.04
N VAL A 203 -3.28 -20.26 43.36
CA VAL A 203 -4.24 -19.33 43.96
C VAL A 203 -5.42 -20.08 44.57
N GLN A 204 -5.96 -21.09 43.86
CA GLN A 204 -7.05 -21.92 44.39
C GLN A 204 -6.64 -22.67 45.66
N ARG A 205 -5.44 -23.25 45.70
CA ARG A 205 -4.90 -23.91 46.90
C ARG A 205 -4.79 -22.95 48.09
N LEU A 206 -4.23 -21.76 47.87
CA LEU A 206 -4.07 -20.75 48.93
C LEU A 206 -5.41 -20.22 49.46
N LEU A 207 -6.39 -20.02 48.57
CA LEU A 207 -7.74 -19.61 48.96
C LEU A 207 -8.50 -20.72 49.68
N GLY A 208 -8.29 -21.98 49.30
CA GLY A 208 -8.85 -23.16 49.98
C GLY A 208 -8.29 -23.33 51.40
N GLN A 209 -6.99 -23.09 51.59
CA GLN A 209 -6.34 -23.16 52.90
C GLN A 209 -6.78 -22.05 53.88
N LYS A 210 -7.26 -20.91 53.38
CA LYS A 210 -7.77 -19.81 54.22
C LYS A 210 -9.21 -20.00 54.72
N LYS A 211 -9.94 -21.01 54.21
CA LYS A 211 -11.33 -21.30 54.59
C LYS A 211 -11.47 -22.43 55.62
N ALA A 212 -10.37 -23.06 56.01
CA ALA A 212 -10.28 -24.03 57.11
C ALA A 212 -9.65 -23.35 58.34
#